data_AF-A0A380TAW8-F1
#
_entry.id   AF-A0A380TAW8-F1
#
_cell.length_a   1.000
_cell.length_b   1.000
_cell.length_c   1.000
_cell.angle_alpha   90.00
_cell.angle_beta   90.00
_cell.angle_gamma   90.00
#
_symmetry.space_group_name_H-M   'P 1'
#
loop_
_entity.id
_entity.type
_entity.pdbx_description
1 polymer ?
#
loop_
_entity_poly.entity_id
_entity_poly.type
_entity_poly.pdbx_seq_one_letter_code
_entity_poly.pdbx_strand_id
1 'polypeptide(L)'
;MRDVNNMLTNLVNRVEEGIVSLILVVMTVTVFVEVILRFGFNTGMVWADQFVLHLAAWMVLLGASYGVKVGSHIGVDFVVRMLPPTARRITTAVALLMCLIYCGLFIYGSWFYLAKLHRIGIEVDDIPIAKWIAHSVLLIGFVLLAIRFLILLVRVIQGKTDSFHLADEAREALEQFEEEPVDKEARA
;
A
#
# COMPACT_ATOMS: atom_id res chain seq x y z
N MET A 1 20.54 -3.41 18.18
CA MET A 1 19.61 -2.37 17.67
C MET A 1 19.15 -2.62 16.24
N ARG A 2 19.96 -3.23 15.37
CA ARG A 2 19.59 -3.57 13.98
C ARG A 2 18.51 -4.65 13.89
N ASP A 3 18.52 -5.61 14.81
CA ASP A 3 17.61 -6.77 14.79
C ASP A 3 16.17 -6.43 15.21
N VAL A 4 16.00 -5.54 16.19
CA VAL A 4 14.67 -5.07 16.65
C VAL A 4 13.95 -4.29 15.55
N ASN A 5 14.69 -3.48 14.77
CA ASN A 5 14.11 -2.69 13.68
C ASN A 5 13.61 -3.59 12.53
N ASN A 6 14.32 -4.69 12.27
CA ASN A 6 13.93 -5.67 11.27
C ASN A 6 12.71 -6.48 11.74
N MET A 7 12.67 -6.88 13.02
CA MET A 7 11.55 -7.62 13.58
C MET A 7 10.25 -6.82 13.60
N LEU A 8 10.31 -5.54 13.99
CA LEU A 8 9.15 -4.63 13.95
C LEU A 8 8.66 -4.41 12.52
N THR A 9 9.56 -4.15 11.58
CA THR A 9 9.18 -3.96 10.17
C THR A 9 8.53 -5.22 9.59
N ASN A 10 9.06 -6.41 9.92
CA ASN A 10 8.51 -7.68 9.46
C ASN A 10 7.15 -7.99 10.07
N LEU A 11 6.94 -7.66 11.35
CA LEU A 11 5.64 -7.79 12.00
C LEU A 11 4.61 -6.87 11.34
N VAL A 12 4.95 -5.59 11.14
CA VAL A 12 4.07 -4.63 10.45
C VAL A 12 3.73 -5.12 9.05
N ASN A 13 4.71 -5.61 8.29
CA ASN A 13 4.46 -6.16 6.94
C ASN A 13 3.45 -7.31 6.97
N ARG A 14 3.64 -8.30 7.85
CA ARG A 14 2.78 -9.47 7.92
C ARG A 14 1.36 -9.12 8.36
N VAL A 15 1.24 -8.14 9.25
CA VAL A 15 -0.07 -7.60 9.66
C VAL A 15 -0.73 -6.83 8.51
N GLU A 16 0.00 -5.97 7.80
CA GLU A 16 -0.52 -5.25 6.62
C GLU A 16 -1.00 -6.23 5.53
N GLU A 17 -0.20 -7.23 5.18
CA GLU A 17 -0.57 -8.28 4.20
C GLU A 17 -1.82 -9.07 4.65
N GLY A 18 -1.87 -9.45 5.93
CA GLY A 18 -3.03 -10.14 6.51
C GLY A 18 -4.30 -9.29 6.50
N ILE A 19 -4.19 -7.99 6.80
CA ILE A 19 -5.33 -7.08 6.79
C ILE A 19 -5.81 -6.84 5.35
N VAL A 20 -4.91 -6.59 4.39
CA VAL A 20 -5.28 -6.35 2.99
C VAL A 20 -5.96 -7.57 2.38
N SER A 21 -5.41 -8.77 2.60
CA SER A 21 -6.02 -10.01 2.12
C SER A 21 -7.39 -10.27 2.76
N LEU A 22 -7.53 -10.03 4.07
CA LEU A 22 -8.82 -10.15 4.75
C LEU A 22 -9.86 -9.18 4.19
N ILE A 23 -9.50 -7.91 4.00
CA ILE A 23 -10.40 -6.89 3.42
C ILE A 23 -10.85 -7.32 2.03
N LEU A 24 -9.94 -7.84 1.20
CA LEU A 24 -10.26 -8.30 -0.15
C LEU A 24 -11.26 -9.47 -0.14
N VAL A 25 -11.07 -10.45 0.74
CA VAL A 25 -12.01 -11.56 0.89
C VAL A 25 -13.37 -11.06 1.35
N VAL A 26 -13.42 -10.19 2.37
CA VAL A 26 -14.68 -9.63 2.90
C VAL A 26 -15.42 -8.83 1.84
N MET A 27 -14.73 -7.99 1.08
CA MET A 27 -15.35 -7.24 -0.02
C MET A 27 -15.91 -8.17 -1.10
N THR A 28 -15.12 -9.16 -1.51
CA THR A 28 -15.52 -10.12 -2.54
C THR A 28 -16.77 -10.89 -2.12
N VAL A 29 -16.79 -11.41 -0.89
CA VAL A 29 -17.95 -12.13 -0.35
C VAL A 29 -19.17 -11.21 -0.22
N THR A 30 -18.98 -9.98 0.26
CA THR A 30 -20.08 -9.02 0.40
C THR A 30 -20.75 -8.73 -0.94
N VAL A 31 -19.95 -8.37 -1.95
CA VAL A 31 -20.47 -8.08 -3.31
C VAL A 31 -21.11 -9.33 -3.91
N PHE A 32 -20.51 -10.50 -3.73
CA PHE A 32 -21.08 -11.76 -4.24
C PHE A 32 -22.45 -12.07 -3.63
N VAL A 33 -22.59 -11.93 -2.31
CA VAL A 33 -23.86 -12.13 -1.61
C VAL A 33 -24.89 -11.09 -2.04
N GLU A 34 -24.49 -9.82 -2.20
CA GLU A 34 -25.37 -8.76 -2.68
C GLU A 34 -25.94 -9.06 -4.07
N VAL A 35 -25.10 -9.52 -5.00
CA VAL A 35 -25.50 -9.92 -6.35
C VAL A 35 -26.49 -11.09 -6.29
N ILE A 36 -26.24 -12.13 -5.48
CA ILE A 36 -27.16 -13.26 -5.32
C ILE A 36 -28.52 -12.82 -4.78
N LEU A 37 -28.54 -11.97 -3.74
CA LEU A 37 -29.79 -11.47 -3.18
C LEU A 37 -30.57 -10.67 -4.23
N ARG A 38 -29.87 -9.80 -4.96
CA ARG A 38 -30.49 -8.87 -5.90
C ARG A 38 -31.09 -9.57 -7.11
N PHE A 39 -30.36 -10.50 -7.70
CA PHE A 39 -30.81 -11.19 -8.91
C PHE A 39 -31.55 -12.51 -8.64
N GLY A 40 -31.24 -13.20 -7.54
CA GLY A 40 -31.87 -14.47 -7.19
C GLY A 40 -33.15 -14.31 -6.37
N PHE A 41 -33.17 -13.36 -5.43
CA PHE A 41 -34.28 -13.18 -4.49
C PHE A 41 -35.05 -11.87 -4.71
N ASN A 42 -34.63 -11.03 -5.67
CA ASN A 42 -35.18 -9.69 -5.91
C ASN A 42 -35.19 -8.81 -4.64
N THR A 43 -34.21 -9.02 -3.75
CA THR A 43 -34.00 -8.26 -2.49
C THR A 43 -32.55 -7.81 -2.41
N GLY A 44 -32.19 -6.81 -1.61
CA GLY A 44 -30.83 -6.30 -1.58
C GLY A 44 -30.39 -5.80 -0.21
N MET A 45 -29.07 -5.70 -0.02
CA MET A 45 -28.48 -5.11 1.17
C MET A 45 -28.18 -3.63 0.89
N VAL A 46 -29.03 -2.73 1.38
CA VAL A 46 -28.91 -1.27 1.14
C VAL A 46 -27.54 -0.72 1.60
N TRP A 47 -26.99 -1.28 2.68
CA TRP A 47 -25.72 -0.86 3.27
C TRP A 47 -24.47 -1.46 2.60
N ALA A 48 -24.61 -2.49 1.75
CA ALA A 48 -23.47 -3.26 1.24
C ALA A 48 -22.56 -2.41 0.34
N ASP A 49 -23.13 -1.57 -0.52
CA ASP A 49 -22.39 -0.68 -1.41
C ASP A 49 -21.49 0.29 -0.62
N GLN A 50 -22.07 0.97 0.38
CA GLN A 50 -21.31 1.86 1.25
C GLN A 50 -20.24 1.11 2.05
N PHE A 51 -20.53 -0.08 2.56
CA PHE A 51 -19.56 -0.87 3.31
C PHE A 51 -18.35 -1.26 2.44
N VAL A 52 -18.60 -1.75 1.22
CA VAL A 52 -17.56 -2.11 0.26
C VAL A 52 -16.76 -0.89 -0.17
N LEU A 53 -17.39 0.27 -0.37
CA LEU A 53 -16.70 1.53 -0.67
C LEU A 53 -15.70 1.92 0.43
N HIS A 54 -16.10 1.82 1.70
CA HIS A 54 -15.20 2.12 2.81
C HIS A 54 -14.07 1.08 2.90
N LEU A 55 -14.38 -0.21 2.77
CA LEU A 55 -13.35 -1.26 2.72
C LEU A 55 -12.37 -1.06 1.56
N ALA A 56 -12.84 -0.61 0.40
CA ALA A 56 -12.00 -0.28 -0.75
C ALA A 56 -11.02 0.85 -0.41
N ALA A 57 -11.46 1.88 0.30
CA ALA A 57 -10.59 2.96 0.75
C ALA A 57 -9.48 2.45 1.69
N TRP A 58 -9.83 1.54 2.62
CA TRP A 58 -8.85 0.84 3.47
C TRP A 58 -7.86 -0.01 2.68
N MET A 59 -8.35 -0.76 1.70
CA MET A 59 -7.50 -1.58 0.84
C MET A 59 -6.53 -0.72 0.03
N VAL A 60 -6.99 0.38 -0.59
CA VAL A 60 -6.16 1.23 -1.45
C VAL A 60 -5.03 1.88 -0.64
N LEU A 61 -5.33 2.42 0.54
CA LEU A 61 -4.33 3.13 1.34
C LEU A 61 -3.30 2.17 1.97
N LEU A 62 -3.75 1.04 2.53
CA LEU A 62 -2.84 0.02 3.05
C LEU A 62 -2.05 -0.66 1.93
N GLY A 63 -2.71 -0.94 0.81
CA GLY A 63 -2.10 -1.50 -0.40
C GLY A 63 -1.06 -0.55 -1.01
N ALA A 64 -1.28 0.77 -0.98
CA ALA A 64 -0.28 1.75 -1.42
C ALA A 64 0.97 1.74 -0.53
N SER A 65 0.81 1.71 0.79
CA SER A 65 1.93 1.55 1.75
C SER A 65 2.76 0.30 1.43
N TYR A 66 2.08 -0.82 1.19
CA TYR A 66 2.71 -2.07 0.80
C TYR A 66 3.38 -2.00 -0.58
N GLY A 67 2.74 -1.38 -1.57
CA GLY A 67 3.27 -1.23 -2.92
C GLY A 67 4.57 -0.43 -2.96
N VAL A 68 4.74 0.56 -2.08
CA VAL A 68 6.02 1.29 -1.94
C VAL A 68 7.14 0.37 -1.45
N LYS A 69 6.85 -0.60 -0.57
CA LYS A 69 7.83 -1.59 -0.10
C LYS A 69 8.23 -2.53 -1.24
N VAL A 70 7.27 -3.02 -2.01
CA VAL A 70 7.51 -3.94 -3.14
C VAL A 70 8.09 -3.20 -4.36
N GLY A 71 8.13 -1.86 -4.34
CA GLY A 71 8.70 -1.10 -5.46
C GLY A 71 7.81 -1.11 -6.70
N SER A 72 6.49 -1.01 -6.53
CA SER A 72 5.51 -1.07 -7.64
C SER A 72 5.54 0.13 -8.60
N HIS A 73 6.45 1.10 -8.44
CA HIS A 73 6.59 2.30 -9.27
C HIS A 73 7.48 2.10 -10.52
N ILE A 74 7.26 0.98 -11.22
CA ILE A 74 8.08 0.45 -12.32
C ILE A 74 8.35 1.50 -13.42
N GLY A 75 7.33 2.28 -13.80
CA GLY A 75 7.45 3.26 -14.88
C GLY A 75 8.43 4.40 -14.56
N VAL A 76 8.43 4.89 -13.32
CA VAL A 76 9.34 5.97 -12.90
C VAL A 76 10.75 5.41 -12.70
N ASP A 77 10.88 4.19 -12.19
CA ASP A 77 12.18 3.53 -12.04
C ASP A 77 12.91 3.36 -13.37
N PHE A 78 12.19 3.01 -14.43
CA PHE A 78 12.80 2.85 -15.76
C PHE A 78 13.47 4.14 -16.24
N VAL A 79 12.77 5.28 -16.11
CA VAL A 79 13.32 6.59 -16.48
C VAL A 79 14.51 6.95 -15.61
N VAL A 80 14.40 6.71 -14.30
CA VAL A 80 15.46 7.02 -13.32
C VAL A 80 16.73 6.18 -13.55
N ARG A 81 16.62 4.97 -14.11
CA ARG A 81 17.76 4.12 -14.47
C ARG A 81 18.56 4.59 -15.69
N MET A 82 17.96 5.40 -16.57
CA MET A 82 18.69 5.97 -17.71
C MET A 82 19.68 7.07 -17.29
N LEU A 83 19.58 7.57 -16.05
CA LEU A 83 20.48 8.59 -15.52
C LEU A 83 21.80 8.00 -14.97
N PRO A 84 22.90 8.78 -14.99
CA PRO A 84 24.14 8.40 -14.33
C PRO A 84 23.93 8.22 -12.81
N PRO A 85 24.76 7.41 -12.13
CA PRO A 85 24.51 6.93 -10.77
C PRO A 85 24.29 8.06 -9.74
N THR A 86 25.03 9.16 -9.86
CA THR A 86 24.89 10.33 -8.98
C THR A 86 23.57 11.07 -9.23
N ALA A 87 23.19 11.26 -10.49
CA ALA A 87 21.95 11.93 -10.85
C ALA A 87 20.73 11.10 -10.45
N ARG A 88 20.79 9.78 -10.66
CA ARG A 88 19.79 8.81 -10.20
C ARG A 88 19.49 9.00 -8.71
N ARG A 89 20.52 9.00 -7.87
CA ARG A 89 20.38 9.13 -6.41
C ARG A 89 19.77 10.46 -5.99
N ILE A 90 20.16 11.56 -6.63
CA ILE A 90 19.60 12.90 -6.37
C ILE A 90 18.12 12.94 -6.78
N THR A 91 17.78 12.46 -7.97
CA THR A 91 16.40 12.45 -8.47
C THR A 91 15.50 11.60 -7.57
N THR A 92 15.95 10.42 -7.15
CA THR A 92 15.21 9.56 -6.20
C THR A 92 15.03 10.26 -4.84
N ALA A 93 16.07 10.91 -4.31
CA ALA A 93 15.97 11.63 -3.04
C ALA A 93 14.98 12.81 -3.13
N VAL A 94 15.02 13.59 -4.21
CA VAL A 94 14.08 14.70 -4.45
C VAL A 94 12.65 14.19 -4.59
N ALA A 95 12.43 13.11 -5.35
CA ALA A 95 11.12 12.49 -5.48
C ALA A 95 10.58 12.03 -4.12
N LEU A 96 11.41 11.38 -3.29
CA LEU A 96 11.02 10.94 -1.96
C LEU A 96 10.70 12.11 -1.01
N LEU A 97 11.45 13.20 -1.09
CA LEU A 97 11.15 14.41 -0.34
C LEU A 97 9.80 15.02 -0.77
N MET A 98 9.51 15.07 -2.07
CA MET A 98 8.21 15.52 -2.57
C MET A 98 7.07 14.62 -2.09
N CYS A 99 7.25 13.30 -2.11
CA CYS A 99 6.29 12.34 -1.58
C CYS A 99 6.05 12.55 -0.07
N LEU A 100 7.10 12.82 0.71
CA LEU A 100 6.98 13.12 2.14
C LEU A 100 6.22 14.41 2.41
N ILE A 101 6.49 15.48 1.64
CA ILE A 101 5.76 16.75 1.74
C ILE A 101 4.27 16.51 1.43
N TYR A 102 3.98 15.77 0.36
CA TYR A 102 2.62 15.41 -0.02
C TYR A 102 1.92 14.62 1.10
N CYS A 103 2.56 13.60 1.66
CA CYS A 103 2.01 12.84 2.78
C CYS A 103 1.77 13.74 4.00
N GLY A 104 2.71 14.64 4.33
CA GLY A 104 2.56 15.59 5.43
C GLY A 104 1.34 16.51 5.26
N LEU A 105 1.11 17.03 4.05
CA LEU A 105 -0.07 17.84 3.73
C LEU A 105 -1.37 17.05 3.94
N PHE A 106 -1.40 15.79 3.49
CA PHE A 106 -2.57 14.93 3.65
C PHE A 106 -2.81 14.53 5.10
N ILE A 107 -1.77 14.26 5.89
CA ILE A 107 -1.90 13.98 7.33
C ILE A 107 -2.50 15.19 8.04
N TYR A 108 -2.00 16.40 7.77
CA TYR A 108 -2.52 17.64 8.34
C TYR A 108 -3.99 17.88 7.96
N GLY A 109 -4.31 17.78 6.66
CA GLY A 109 -5.67 17.92 6.16
C GLY A 109 -6.62 16.88 6.73
N SER A 110 -6.19 15.62 6.80
CA SER A 110 -6.96 14.50 7.35
C SER A 110 -7.25 14.70 8.83
N TRP A 111 -6.29 15.19 9.61
CA TRP A 111 -6.51 15.48 11.03
C TRP A 111 -7.60 16.53 11.24
N PHE A 112 -7.54 17.64 10.50
CA PHE A 112 -8.57 18.68 10.58
C PHE A 112 -9.94 18.17 10.12
N TYR A 113 -9.95 17.39 9.04
CA TYR A 113 -11.17 16.77 8.52
C TYR A 113 -11.81 15.82 9.54
N LEU A 114 -11.03 14.91 10.14
CA LEU A 114 -11.49 14.00 11.19
C LEU A 114 -12.03 14.75 12.41
N ALA A 115 -11.31 15.76 12.89
CA ALA A 115 -11.73 16.58 14.02
C ALA A 115 -13.06 17.29 13.75
N LYS A 116 -13.27 17.73 12.51
CA LYS A 116 -14.53 18.34 12.07
C LYS A 116 -15.66 17.30 12.05
N LEU A 117 -15.44 16.12 11.47
CA LEU A 117 -16.42 15.03 11.44
C LEU A 117 -16.82 14.59 12.85
N HIS A 118 -15.86 14.45 13.76
CA HIS A 118 -16.13 14.09 15.15
C HIS A 118 -16.96 15.15 15.87
N ARG A 119 -16.73 16.44 15.57
CA ARG A 119 -17.51 17.56 16.15
C ARG A 119 -18.95 17.63 15.64
N ILE A 120 -19.18 17.30 14.37
CA ILE A 120 -20.53 17.37 13.78
C ILE A 120 -21.33 16.11 14.15
N GLY A 121 -20.68 14.98 14.42
CA GLY A 121 -21.34 13.76 14.90
C GLY A 121 -22.21 13.08 13.83
N ILE A 122 -21.85 13.22 12.55
CA ILE A 122 -22.61 12.62 11.45
C ILE A 122 -22.29 11.12 11.33
N GLU A 123 -23.31 10.31 11.17
CA GLU A 123 -23.22 8.87 10.91
C GLU A 123 -23.06 8.58 9.40
N VAL A 124 -22.57 7.38 9.07
CA VAL A 124 -22.55 6.87 7.70
C VAL A 124 -24.00 6.60 7.30
N ASP A 125 -24.40 6.95 6.08
CA ASP A 125 -25.82 7.13 5.76
C ASP A 125 -26.66 5.88 6.09
N ASP A 126 -26.26 4.71 5.60
CA ASP A 126 -27.00 3.45 5.81
C ASP A 126 -26.34 2.54 6.87
N ILE A 127 -25.40 3.07 7.65
CA ILE A 127 -24.63 2.29 8.64
C ILE A 127 -24.53 3.11 9.94
N PRO A 128 -24.96 2.57 11.11
CA PRO A 128 -24.91 3.26 12.41
C PRO A 128 -23.49 3.30 12.99
N ILE A 129 -22.52 3.72 12.18
CA ILE A 129 -21.12 3.91 12.54
C ILE A 129 -20.79 5.37 12.28
N ALA A 130 -20.06 5.98 13.21
CA ALA A 130 -19.65 7.36 13.08
C ALA A 130 -18.70 7.55 11.89
N LYS A 131 -18.99 8.51 10.99
CA LYS A 131 -18.20 8.76 9.76
C LYS A 131 -16.71 8.97 10.03
N TRP A 132 -16.34 9.52 11.19
CA TRP A 132 -14.94 9.76 11.56
C TRP A 132 -14.13 8.47 11.69
N ILE A 133 -14.75 7.36 12.13
CA ILE A 133 -14.09 6.05 12.22
C ILE A 133 -13.81 5.53 10.81
N ALA A 134 -14.81 5.61 9.94
CA ALA A 134 -14.70 5.11 8.58
C ALA A 134 -13.66 5.89 7.76
N HIS A 135 -13.54 7.21 7.98
CA HIS A 135 -12.57 8.08 7.31
C HIS A 135 -11.19 8.12 7.98
N SER A 136 -11.03 7.51 9.15
CA SER A 136 -9.74 7.46 9.87
C SER A 136 -8.64 6.76 9.09
N VAL A 137 -9.03 5.93 8.13
CA VAL A 137 -8.14 5.31 7.14
C VAL A 137 -7.23 6.33 6.46
N LEU A 138 -7.72 7.53 6.14
CA LEU A 138 -6.92 8.56 5.48
C LEU A 138 -5.71 8.90 6.34
N LEU A 139 -5.94 9.17 7.63
CA LEU A 139 -4.86 9.49 8.55
C LEU A 139 -3.90 8.29 8.71
N ILE A 140 -4.43 7.10 8.98
CA ILE A 140 -3.62 5.90 9.25
C ILE A 140 -2.79 5.52 8.00
N GLY A 141 -3.42 5.49 6.84
CA GLY A 141 -2.80 5.14 5.56
C GLY A 141 -1.68 6.10 5.18
N PHE A 142 -1.92 7.41 5.26
CA PHE A 142 -0.88 8.39 4.96
C PHE A 142 0.26 8.41 5.98
N VAL A 143 -0.02 8.11 7.26
CA VAL A 143 1.05 7.94 8.27
C VAL A 143 1.92 6.74 7.95
N LEU A 144 1.32 5.58 7.64
CA LEU A 144 2.07 4.38 7.23
C LEU A 144 2.90 4.64 5.97
N LEU A 145 2.30 5.27 4.96
CA LEU A 145 2.97 5.64 3.72
C LEU A 145 4.14 6.61 3.95
N ALA A 146 3.96 7.61 4.81
CA ALA A 146 5.02 8.54 5.20
C ALA A 146 6.19 7.83 5.89
N ILE A 147 5.90 6.90 6.81
CA ILE A 147 6.93 6.09 7.47
C ILE A 147 7.72 5.27 6.43
N ARG A 148 7.04 4.65 5.44
CA ARG A 148 7.70 3.89 4.36
C ARG A 148 8.60 4.77 3.51
N PHE A 149 8.14 5.94 3.10
CA PHE A 149 8.97 6.89 2.34
C PHE A 149 10.15 7.39 3.15
N LEU A 150 9.98 7.63 4.45
CA LEU A 150 11.08 8.02 5.33
C LEU A 150 12.15 6.92 5.44
N ILE A 151 11.72 5.66 5.61
CA ILE A 151 12.65 4.51 5.64
C ILE A 151 13.41 4.42 4.32
N LEU A 152 12.72 4.58 3.18
CA LEU A 152 13.37 4.51 1.87
C LEU A 152 14.35 5.67 1.67
N LEU A 153 13.97 6.89 2.08
CA LEU A 153 14.84 8.06 2.01
C LEU A 153 16.12 7.87 2.83
N VAL A 154 16.01 7.33 4.05
CA VAL A 154 17.18 7.03 4.88
C VAL A 154 18.09 5.98 4.22
N ARG A 155 17.52 4.97 3.54
CA ARG A 155 18.32 3.97 2.80
C ARG A 155 19.06 4.59 1.60
N VAL A 156 18.40 5.49 0.87
CA VAL A 156 19.00 6.24 -0.25
C VAL A 156 20.11 7.17 0.26
N ILE A 157 19.93 7.84 1.39
CA ILE A 157 20.97 8.68 2.01
C ILE A 157 22.15 7.83 2.51
N GLN A 158 21.91 6.62 3.02
CA GLN A 158 22.98 5.70 3.43
C GLN A 158 23.71 5.02 2.26
N GLY A 159 23.27 5.23 1.02
CA GLY A 159 23.90 4.65 -0.17
C GLY A 159 23.70 3.14 -0.29
N LYS A 160 22.67 2.60 0.38
CA LYS A 160 22.33 1.17 0.36
C LYS A 160 21.37 0.81 -0.77
N THR A 161 20.77 1.81 -1.44
CA THR A 161 19.77 1.61 -2.48
C THR A 161 19.75 2.82 -3.40
N ASP A 162 19.76 2.57 -4.72
CA ASP A 162 19.83 3.63 -5.72
C ASP A 162 18.57 3.76 -6.60
N SER A 163 17.58 2.86 -6.49
CA SER A 163 16.26 2.97 -7.16
C SER A 163 15.15 2.36 -6.30
N PHE A 164 13.86 2.56 -6.66
CA PHE A 164 12.82 1.75 -6.04
C PHE A 164 13.01 0.27 -6.44
N HIS A 165 12.74 -0.61 -5.49
CA HIS A 165 13.36 -1.92 -5.36
C HIS A 165 12.54 -2.99 -6.09
N LEU A 166 12.67 -3.06 -7.42
CA LEU A 166 12.19 -4.18 -8.25
C LEU A 166 13.27 -4.72 -9.22
N ALA A 167 14.45 -4.08 -9.25
CA ALA A 167 15.58 -4.53 -10.09
C ALA A 167 16.20 -5.82 -9.56
N ASP A 168 16.34 -5.91 -8.24
CA ASP A 168 17.08 -7.01 -7.62
C ASP A 168 16.26 -8.30 -7.69
N GLU A 169 14.94 -8.29 -7.49
CA GLU A 169 14.11 -9.50 -7.63
C GLU A 169 14.04 -10.01 -9.08
N ALA A 170 13.93 -9.14 -10.09
CA ALA A 170 13.93 -9.57 -11.49
C ALA A 170 15.31 -10.07 -11.95
N ARG A 171 16.38 -9.50 -11.40
CA ARG A 171 17.77 -9.92 -11.66
C ARG A 171 18.12 -11.21 -10.91
N GLU A 172 17.66 -11.36 -9.68
CA GLU A 172 17.74 -12.60 -8.89
C GLU A 172 16.90 -13.71 -9.54
N ALA A 173 15.71 -13.40 -10.07
CA ALA A 173 14.92 -14.38 -10.83
C ALA A 173 15.65 -14.81 -12.10
N LEU A 174 16.25 -13.88 -12.85
CA LEU A 174 17.06 -14.19 -14.03
C LEU A 174 18.34 -14.95 -13.68
N GLU A 175 19.01 -14.61 -12.58
CA GLU A 175 20.18 -15.35 -12.07
C GLU A 175 19.77 -16.76 -11.62
N GLN A 176 18.59 -16.93 -11.02
CA GLN A 176 18.03 -18.24 -10.67
C GLN A 176 17.68 -19.07 -11.92
N PHE A 177 17.19 -18.44 -12.99
CA PHE A 177 16.99 -19.10 -14.29
C PHE A 177 18.31 -19.41 -15.03
N GLU A 178 19.38 -18.65 -14.80
CA GLU A 178 20.73 -18.96 -15.30
C GLU A 178 21.41 -20.08 -14.49
N GLU A 179 21.12 -20.19 -13.19
CA GLU A 179 21.66 -21.23 -12.30
C GLU A 179 20.93 -22.58 -12.38
N GLU A 180 19.70 -22.65 -12.91
CA GLU A 180 19.04 -23.90 -13.28
C GLU A 180 19.48 -24.33 -14.69
N PRO A 181 20.45 -25.26 -14.85
CA PRO A 181 20.77 -25.77 -16.17
C PRO A 181 19.56 -26.52 -16.71
N VAL A 182 19.06 -26.07 -17.86
CA VAL A 182 17.93 -26.60 -18.67
C VAL A 182 18.09 -28.09 -19.07
N ASP A 183 19.11 -28.80 -18.58
CA ASP A 183 19.56 -30.12 -19.05
C ASP A 183 19.32 -31.27 -18.06
N LYS A 184 18.16 -31.33 -17.40
CA LYS A 184 17.81 -32.51 -16.56
C LYS A 184 16.50 -33.22 -16.89
N GLU A 185 15.65 -32.68 -17.77
CA GLU A 185 14.38 -33.35 -18.16
C GLU A 185 14.32 -33.81 -19.62
N ALA A 186 15.35 -33.55 -20.43
CA ALA A 186 15.40 -34.04 -21.82
C ALA A 186 15.96 -35.48 -21.96
N ARG A 187 16.28 -36.15 -20.84
CA ARG A 187 16.76 -37.54 -20.81
C ARG A 187 16.21 -38.30 -19.59
N ALA A 188 14.92 -38.63 -19.61
CA ALA A 188 14.34 -39.72 -18.84
C ALA A 188 13.25 -40.41 -19.66
#